data_AF-A0A136L3R9-F1
#
_entry.id   AF-A0A136L3R9-F1
#
_cell.length_a   1.000
_cell.length_b   1.000
_cell.length_c   1.000
_cell.angle_alpha   90.00
_cell.angle_beta   90.00
_cell.angle_gamma   90.00
#
_symmetry.space_group_name_H-M   'P 1'
#
loop_
_entity.id
_entity.type
_entity.pdbx_description
1 polymer ?
#
loop_
_entity_poly.entity_id
_entity_poly.type
_entity_poly.pdbx_seq_one_letter_code
_entity_poly.pdbx_strand_id
1 'polypeptide(L)'
;MRRSLLGNPIAPLETEARTPGALDRALRKLADAKVLGGDLPSTSRVPGSVQAAAALVLLTAERSLQFHKLAFSRLGNLEPVYRHFGLPLDGEDSAGWAIRRSYFSSTDVSYLLAGAFDLALAAQRASEWIADVPMNQSFEWSVGTIWGKIALSGGSDSEYGPEPFFLILDTGGHDTYLLTPSNRSASNWASIVVDGFGNDKYLSAGSLESTPIAEYSGRNSNSSVPGPGGALLGYSILIDNGGSDLYRSHLPGLGSATLGVSVLLDKFGDDTFDAYQDSLGYGMFGIGIVEDLAGSDLYSGFLQTQGCGQTFGVGCLLDRGGNDRYFANDQVIDFPSAQSAQHNVSMSQGVGNGRRADYLDGHSIAGGFGLLADLAGDDTYACGVFGQGVGYWQGVGVLWDGAGNDKYSGQWYAQGASAHFAIGFLADLSGNDEYVAPMNMAQGAGHDFSVGVLIDFQGNDSYLAPNLSLGAGNANGIGWLCELGGDDRYVSKGLTLGKAAEAPVSGLRSRALTLGLFMDLGGKDSYPPESTWAGDGRKGVNWTGRREPPSEAQVGVFWDLSGP
;
A
#
# COMPACT_ATOMS: atom_id res chain seq x y z
N MET A 1 14.07 18.13 -4.77
CA MET A 1 14.88 18.35 -3.55
C MET A 1 14.03 17.90 -2.36
N ARG A 2 14.50 16.97 -1.53
CA ARG A 2 13.76 16.50 -0.35
C ARG A 2 13.65 17.66 0.64
N ARG A 3 12.44 18.14 0.91
CA ARG A 3 12.20 19.39 1.67
C ARG A 3 12.77 19.32 3.09
N SER A 4 12.75 18.14 3.72
CA SER A 4 13.32 17.93 5.05
C SER A 4 14.84 18.13 5.13
N LEU A 5 15.58 17.98 4.03
CA LEU A 5 17.01 18.28 4.00
C LEU A 5 17.32 19.77 4.13
N LEU A 6 16.32 20.64 3.89
CA LEU A 6 16.42 22.08 4.10
C LEU A 6 15.98 22.50 5.52
N GLY A 7 15.55 21.54 6.35
CA GLY A 7 14.96 21.77 7.67
C GLY A 7 13.47 21.46 7.72
N ASN A 8 12.87 21.67 8.90
CA ASN A 8 11.44 21.50 9.12
C ASN A 8 10.65 22.64 8.43
N PRO A 9 9.82 22.36 7.41
CA PRO A 9 9.13 23.39 6.64
C PRO A 9 7.99 24.08 7.39
N ILE A 10 7.53 23.53 8.52
CA ILE A 10 6.45 24.08 9.35
C ILE A 10 6.94 24.66 10.68
N ALA A 11 8.26 24.69 10.95
CA ALA A 11 8.81 25.21 12.20
C ALA A 11 8.32 26.63 12.59
N PRO A 12 8.16 27.60 11.67
CA PRO A 12 7.55 28.88 12.00
C PRO A 12 6.09 28.76 12.48
N LEU A 13 5.33 27.83 11.89
CA LEU A 13 3.93 27.58 12.24
C LEU A 13 3.82 26.88 13.59
N GLU A 14 4.75 25.96 13.93
CA GLU A 14 4.83 25.36 15.27
C GLU A 14 5.05 26.44 16.34
N THR A 15 5.89 27.43 16.05
CA THR A 15 6.13 28.56 16.96
C THR A 15 4.88 29.42 17.11
N GLU A 16 4.21 29.75 16.00
CA GLU A 16 2.97 30.55 16.01
C GLU A 16 1.83 29.84 16.76
N ALA A 17 1.65 28.54 16.53
CA ALA A 17 0.58 27.73 17.11
C ALA A 17 0.64 27.65 18.65
N ARG A 18 1.83 27.77 19.24
CA ARG A 18 2.03 27.77 20.70
C ARG A 18 1.77 29.12 21.37
N THR A 19 1.57 30.20 20.61
CA THR A 19 1.30 31.51 21.20
C THR A 19 -0.14 31.62 21.71
N PRO A 20 -0.42 32.33 22.83
CA PRO A 20 -1.76 32.44 23.38
C PRO A 20 -2.80 32.92 22.36
N GLY A 21 -3.96 32.24 22.28
CA GLY A 21 -5.05 32.58 21.36
C GLY A 21 -4.77 32.28 19.88
N ALA A 22 -3.79 31.40 19.57
CA ALA A 22 -3.48 31.01 18.20
C ALA A 22 -4.67 30.36 17.48
N LEU A 23 -5.39 29.45 18.14
CA LEU A 23 -6.58 28.82 17.57
C LEU A 23 -7.64 29.86 17.19
N ASP A 24 -7.97 30.78 18.10
CA ASP A 24 -8.95 31.83 17.82
C ASP A 24 -8.54 32.72 16.64
N ARG A 25 -7.24 32.99 16.47
CA ARG A 25 -6.74 33.76 15.32
C ARG A 25 -6.85 32.95 14.03
N ALA A 26 -6.51 31.67 14.05
CA ALA A 26 -6.66 30.79 12.88
C ALA A 26 -8.13 30.69 12.47
N LEU A 27 -9.04 30.48 13.42
CA LEU A 27 -10.48 30.43 13.16
C LEU A 27 -11.04 31.76 12.65
N ARG A 28 -10.59 32.91 13.18
CA ARG A 28 -10.97 34.22 12.65
C ARG A 28 -10.51 34.43 11.20
N LYS A 29 -9.31 33.99 10.83
CA LYS A 29 -8.87 34.01 9.42
C LYS A 29 -9.82 33.20 8.52
N LEU A 30 -10.30 32.04 8.99
CA LEU A 30 -11.30 31.25 8.26
C LEU A 30 -12.65 31.99 8.15
N ALA A 31 -13.09 32.69 9.19
CA ALA A 31 -14.30 33.53 9.12
C ALA A 31 -14.15 34.65 8.09
N ASP A 32 -13.03 35.37 8.13
CA ASP A 32 -12.74 36.47 7.21
C ASP A 32 -12.67 35.99 5.75
N ALA A 33 -12.17 34.76 5.54
CA ALA A 33 -12.16 34.07 4.26
C ALA A 33 -13.51 33.46 3.86
N LYS A 34 -14.56 33.62 4.68
CA LYS A 34 -15.92 33.04 4.49
C LYS A 34 -15.93 31.51 4.37
N VAL A 35 -15.02 30.86 5.10
CA VAL A 35 -14.90 29.40 5.18
C VAL A 35 -15.81 28.83 6.28
N LEU A 36 -16.09 29.61 7.34
CA LEU A 36 -16.94 29.18 8.46
C LEU A 36 -18.43 29.25 8.15
N GLY A 37 -19.19 28.27 8.64
CA GLY A 37 -20.63 28.10 8.41
C GLY A 37 -21.54 28.77 9.46
N GLY A 38 -21.01 29.58 10.37
CA GLY A 38 -21.79 30.20 11.45
C GLY A 38 -20.94 31.02 12.43
N ASP A 39 -21.51 31.34 13.58
CA ASP A 39 -20.81 32.06 14.66
C ASP A 39 -19.69 31.21 15.26
N LEU A 40 -18.60 31.86 15.64
CA LEU A 40 -17.42 31.24 16.26
C LEU A 40 -17.72 30.86 17.72
N PRO A 41 -17.75 29.55 18.09
CA PRO A 41 -17.94 29.15 19.48
C PRO A 41 -16.71 29.48 20.32
N SER A 42 -16.90 29.71 21.62
CA SER A 42 -15.78 29.96 22.54
C SER A 42 -14.88 28.72 22.68
N THR A 43 -13.57 28.90 22.54
CA THR A 43 -12.53 27.88 22.73
C THR A 43 -12.08 27.73 24.19
N SER A 44 -12.67 28.49 25.12
CA SER A 44 -12.23 28.58 26.53
C SER A 44 -12.27 27.27 27.32
N ARG A 45 -13.05 26.28 26.85
CA ARG A 45 -13.15 24.94 27.47
C ARG A 45 -12.21 23.91 26.85
N VAL A 46 -11.55 24.23 25.74
CA VAL A 46 -10.61 23.33 25.05
C VAL A 46 -9.25 23.40 25.76
N PRO A 47 -8.60 22.26 26.09
CA PRO A 47 -7.26 22.26 26.68
C PRO A 47 -6.23 23.03 25.84
N GLY A 48 -5.26 23.67 26.50
CA GLY A 48 -4.30 24.54 25.82
C GLY A 48 -3.43 23.83 24.77
N SER A 49 -3.06 22.57 25.02
CA SER A 49 -2.29 21.75 24.07
C SER A 49 -3.12 21.35 22.85
N VAL A 50 -4.40 20.99 23.03
CA VAL A 50 -5.35 20.72 21.94
C VAL A 50 -5.62 21.99 21.12
N GLN A 51 -5.74 23.16 21.76
CA GLN A 51 -5.84 24.43 21.04
C GLN A 51 -4.59 24.69 20.18
N ALA A 52 -3.40 24.44 20.70
CA ALA A 52 -2.16 24.59 19.95
C ALA A 52 -2.09 23.60 18.78
N ALA A 53 -2.47 22.34 19.00
CA ALA A 53 -2.50 21.29 17.98
C ALA A 53 -3.46 21.67 16.83
N ALA A 54 -4.69 22.06 17.17
CA ALA A 54 -5.67 22.52 16.19
C ALA A 54 -5.19 23.76 15.43
N ALA A 55 -4.57 24.73 16.13
CA ALA A 55 -4.00 25.92 15.50
C ALA A 55 -2.90 25.55 14.49
N LEU A 56 -2.02 24.61 14.82
CA LEU A 56 -0.95 24.16 13.93
C LEU A 56 -1.50 23.56 12.63
N VAL A 57 -2.48 22.66 12.74
CA VAL A 57 -3.09 22.04 11.56
C VAL A 57 -3.78 23.10 10.69
N LEU A 58 -4.56 24.01 11.28
CA LEU A 58 -5.28 25.05 10.53
C LEU A 58 -4.34 26.07 9.86
N LEU A 59 -3.28 26.50 10.53
CA LEU A 59 -2.27 27.38 9.94
C LEU A 59 -1.53 26.69 8.78
N THR A 60 -1.23 25.40 8.94
CA THR A 60 -0.58 24.60 7.90
C THR A 60 -1.51 24.38 6.70
N ALA A 61 -2.80 24.16 6.96
CA ALA A 61 -3.82 23.98 5.93
C ALA A 61 -3.96 25.17 5.00
N GLU A 62 -3.82 26.41 5.49
CA GLU A 62 -3.84 27.60 4.64
C GLU A 62 -2.78 27.52 3.54
N ARG A 63 -1.56 27.10 3.90
CA ARG A 63 -0.46 26.92 2.96
C ARG A 63 -0.68 25.70 2.07
N SER A 64 -1.08 24.56 2.63
CA SER A 64 -1.31 23.33 1.86
C SER A 64 -2.46 23.45 0.86
N LEU A 65 -3.45 24.30 1.13
CA LEU A 65 -4.50 24.66 0.17
C LEU A 65 -3.96 25.44 -1.02
N GLN A 66 -2.94 26.30 -0.84
CA GLN A 66 -2.30 26.98 -1.98
C GLN A 66 -1.57 25.97 -2.86
N PHE A 67 -0.87 25.01 -2.26
CA PHE A 67 -0.24 23.92 -3.00
C PHE A 67 -1.27 23.05 -3.72
N HIS A 68 -2.37 22.69 -3.07
CA HIS A 68 -3.48 21.97 -3.69
C HIS A 68 -4.03 22.70 -4.92
N LYS A 69 -4.31 24.00 -4.79
CA LYS A 69 -4.78 24.84 -5.92
C LYS A 69 -3.78 24.92 -7.05
N LEU A 70 -2.47 24.99 -6.74
CA LEU A 70 -1.42 24.99 -7.76
C LEU A 70 -1.33 23.64 -8.46
N ALA A 71 -1.42 22.53 -7.71
CA ALA A 71 -1.41 21.17 -8.24
C ALA A 71 -2.48 20.97 -9.30
N PHE A 72 -3.69 21.48 -9.06
CA PHE A 72 -4.83 21.32 -9.97
C PHE A 72 -5.14 22.55 -10.84
N SER A 73 -4.24 23.53 -10.90
CA SER A 73 -4.47 24.82 -11.55
C SER A 73 -4.86 24.72 -13.04
N ARG A 74 -4.43 23.65 -13.74
CA ARG A 74 -4.74 23.41 -15.15
C ARG A 74 -6.11 22.76 -15.39
N LEU A 75 -6.74 22.19 -14.36
CA LEU A 75 -8.04 21.53 -14.44
C LEU A 75 -9.21 22.49 -14.16
N GLY A 76 -8.96 23.58 -13.43
CA GLY A 76 -9.99 24.54 -13.06
C GLY A 76 -10.98 23.97 -12.05
N ASN A 77 -12.22 23.74 -12.46
CA ASN A 77 -13.26 23.19 -11.58
C ASN A 77 -13.04 21.69 -11.36
N LEU A 78 -12.86 21.27 -10.10
CA LEU A 78 -12.58 19.88 -9.74
C LEU A 78 -13.82 19.02 -9.56
N GLU A 79 -15.03 19.59 -9.50
CA GLU A 79 -16.26 18.81 -9.30
C GLU A 79 -16.51 17.75 -10.40
N PRO A 80 -16.30 18.03 -11.70
CA PRO A 80 -16.39 17.00 -12.74
C PRO A 80 -15.29 15.94 -12.63
N VAL A 81 -14.08 16.35 -12.24
CA VAL A 81 -12.93 15.44 -12.05
C VAL A 81 -13.21 14.48 -10.90
N TYR A 82 -13.69 15.01 -9.77
CA TYR A 82 -14.07 14.25 -8.58
C TYR A 82 -15.13 13.20 -8.93
N ARG A 83 -16.21 13.61 -9.61
CA ARG A 83 -17.27 12.67 -10.05
C ARG A 83 -16.75 11.58 -10.99
N HIS A 84 -15.78 11.88 -11.85
CA HIS A 84 -15.24 10.90 -12.79
C HIS A 84 -14.36 9.84 -12.09
N PHE A 85 -13.62 10.22 -11.06
CA PHE A 85 -12.82 9.29 -10.27
C PHE A 85 -13.61 8.60 -9.15
N GLY A 86 -14.69 9.20 -8.64
CA GLY A 86 -15.57 8.59 -7.63
C GLY A 86 -16.46 7.47 -8.16
N LEU A 87 -16.40 7.17 -9.45
CA LEU A 87 -17.06 6.03 -10.08
C LEU A 87 -16.02 4.95 -10.44
N PRO A 88 -16.39 3.66 -10.36
CA PRO A 88 -15.53 2.60 -10.85
C PRO A 88 -15.28 2.77 -12.35
N LEU A 89 -14.11 2.34 -12.79
CA LEU A 89 -13.75 2.33 -14.21
C LEU A 89 -13.41 0.91 -14.62
N ASP A 90 -14.12 0.42 -15.63
CA ASP A 90 -13.79 -0.84 -16.28
C ASP A 90 -12.37 -0.75 -16.89
N GLY A 91 -11.56 -1.79 -16.69
CA GLY A 91 -10.23 -1.90 -17.31
C GLY A 91 -10.28 -1.78 -18.84
N GLU A 92 -11.39 -2.20 -19.44
CA GLU A 92 -11.60 -2.17 -20.90
C GLU A 92 -12.14 -0.83 -21.43
N ASP A 93 -12.62 0.09 -20.57
CA ASP A 93 -13.13 1.40 -21.00
C ASP A 93 -12.02 2.35 -21.45
N SER A 94 -11.71 2.29 -22.74
CA SER A 94 -10.67 3.08 -23.39
C SER A 94 -10.90 4.59 -23.25
N ALA A 95 -12.16 5.05 -23.33
CA ALA A 95 -12.49 6.46 -23.30
C ALA A 95 -12.33 7.02 -21.88
N GLY A 96 -12.82 6.30 -20.87
CA GLY A 96 -12.63 6.66 -19.46
C GLY A 96 -11.16 6.71 -19.08
N TRP A 97 -10.35 5.74 -19.51
CA TRP A 97 -8.91 5.74 -19.27
C TRP A 97 -8.18 6.92 -19.93
N ALA A 98 -8.55 7.29 -21.16
CA ALA A 98 -8.00 8.46 -21.83
C ALA A 98 -8.31 9.76 -21.05
N ILE A 99 -9.52 9.88 -20.50
CA ILE A 99 -9.93 11.02 -19.67
C ILE A 99 -9.12 11.04 -18.36
N ARG A 100 -9.05 9.93 -17.61
CA ARG A 100 -8.26 9.87 -16.36
C ARG A 100 -6.79 10.20 -16.59
N ARG A 101 -6.19 9.69 -17.67
CA ARG A 101 -4.81 10.00 -18.05
C ARG A 101 -4.61 11.48 -18.35
N SER A 102 -5.57 12.13 -19.01
CA SER A 102 -5.54 13.57 -19.27
C SER A 102 -5.59 14.39 -17.98
N TYR A 103 -6.43 13.99 -17.02
CA TYR A 103 -6.50 14.62 -15.70
C TYR A 103 -5.19 14.49 -14.92
N PHE A 104 -4.61 13.29 -14.88
CA PHE A 104 -3.30 13.08 -14.26
C PHE A 104 -2.20 13.93 -14.91
N SER A 105 -2.14 13.94 -16.25
CA SER A 105 -1.13 14.71 -17.01
C SER A 105 -1.27 16.23 -16.81
N SER A 106 -2.44 16.68 -16.37
CA SER A 106 -2.73 18.09 -16.07
C SER A 106 -2.53 18.45 -14.59
N THR A 107 -2.17 17.47 -13.74
CA THR A 107 -1.95 17.66 -12.32
C THR A 107 -0.45 17.80 -12.03
N ASP A 108 -0.06 18.84 -11.31
CA ASP A 108 1.31 19.00 -10.81
C ASP A 108 1.46 18.27 -9.46
N VAL A 109 1.91 17.02 -9.55
CA VAL A 109 2.11 16.14 -8.39
C VAL A 109 3.13 16.73 -7.40
N SER A 110 4.08 17.56 -7.85
CA SER A 110 5.09 18.12 -6.93
C SER A 110 4.46 19.05 -5.89
N TYR A 111 3.47 19.86 -6.31
CA TYR A 111 2.72 20.70 -5.37
C TYR A 111 1.80 19.86 -4.49
N LEU A 112 1.14 18.84 -5.05
CA LEU A 112 0.28 17.94 -4.28
C LEU A 112 1.07 17.29 -3.12
N LEU A 113 2.24 16.72 -3.42
CA LEU A 113 3.11 16.11 -2.41
C LEU A 113 3.65 17.13 -1.39
N ALA A 114 3.92 18.37 -1.82
CA ALA A 114 4.35 19.42 -0.92
C ALA A 114 3.27 19.77 0.12
N GLY A 115 2.01 19.87 -0.29
CA GLY A 115 0.88 20.13 0.62
C GLY A 115 0.62 18.98 1.58
N ALA A 116 0.67 17.74 1.08
CA ALA A 116 0.50 16.54 1.89
C ALA A 116 1.61 16.42 2.96
N PHE A 117 2.87 16.61 2.57
CA PHE A 117 4.01 16.52 3.49
C PHE A 117 3.90 17.51 4.67
N ASP A 118 3.53 18.76 4.38
CA ASP A 118 3.39 19.78 5.43
C ASP A 118 2.24 19.42 6.40
N LEU A 119 1.10 18.95 5.89
CA LEU A 119 -0.04 18.54 6.72
C LEU A 119 0.22 17.28 7.53
N ALA A 120 0.86 16.26 6.94
CA ALA A 120 1.22 15.03 7.66
C ALA A 120 2.17 15.34 8.84
N LEU A 121 3.16 16.21 8.61
CA LEU A 121 4.05 16.67 9.67
C LEU A 121 3.32 17.46 10.76
N ALA A 122 2.35 18.30 10.38
CA ALA A 122 1.51 19.03 11.34
C ALA A 122 0.59 18.11 12.15
N ALA A 123 0.01 17.08 11.53
CA ALA A 123 -0.82 16.08 12.19
C ALA A 123 -0.01 15.22 13.16
N GLN A 124 1.17 14.75 12.76
CA GLN A 124 2.09 14.03 13.65
C GLN A 124 2.48 14.89 14.85
N ARG A 125 2.76 16.18 14.63
CA ARG A 125 3.06 17.10 15.72
C ARG A 125 1.86 17.39 16.61
N ALA A 126 0.66 17.44 16.03
CA ALA A 126 -0.59 17.54 16.78
C ALA A 126 -0.79 16.30 17.67
N SER A 127 -0.53 15.09 17.16
CA SER A 127 -0.67 13.84 17.93
C SER A 127 0.24 13.81 19.16
N GLU A 128 1.47 14.33 19.04
CA GLU A 128 2.37 14.51 20.19
C GLU A 128 1.84 15.52 21.23
N TRP A 129 1.16 16.59 20.80
CA TRP A 129 0.72 17.65 21.71
C TRP A 129 -0.58 17.29 22.42
N ILE A 130 -1.50 16.59 21.76
CA ILE A 130 -2.76 16.18 22.39
C ILE A 130 -2.52 15.14 23.50
N ALA A 131 -1.45 14.35 23.41
CA ALA A 131 -1.04 13.38 24.43
C ALA A 131 -0.70 14.02 25.80
N ASP A 132 -0.50 15.34 25.86
CA ASP A 132 -0.34 16.09 27.12
C ASP A 132 -1.67 16.19 27.93
N VAL A 133 -2.81 15.89 27.31
CA VAL A 133 -4.13 15.93 27.95
C VAL A 133 -4.43 14.58 28.60
N PRO A 134 -4.85 14.54 29.88
CA PRO A 134 -5.30 13.30 30.49
C PRO A 134 -6.50 12.69 29.76
N MET A 135 -6.46 11.39 29.47
CA MET A 135 -7.51 10.66 28.74
C MET A 135 -8.92 10.81 29.33
N ASN A 136 -9.06 11.16 30.62
CA ASN A 136 -10.34 11.34 31.30
C ASN A 136 -10.80 12.80 31.38
N GLN A 137 -10.03 13.74 30.84
CA GLN A 137 -10.39 15.14 30.84
C GLN A 137 -11.47 15.41 29.79
N SER A 138 -12.72 15.57 30.25
CA SER A 138 -13.84 15.80 29.34
C SER A 138 -13.89 17.22 28.78
N PHE A 139 -14.00 17.32 27.45
CA PHE A 139 -14.36 18.53 26.74
C PHE A 139 -14.95 18.17 25.37
N GLU A 140 -15.76 19.08 24.81
CA GLU A 140 -16.30 18.92 23.48
C GLU A 140 -16.41 20.32 22.84
N TRP A 141 -15.95 20.43 21.60
CA TRP A 141 -16.05 21.66 20.83
C TRP A 141 -16.11 21.31 19.34
N SER A 142 -16.98 21.99 18.59
CA SER A 142 -17.00 21.84 17.14
C SER A 142 -17.48 23.08 16.40
N VAL A 143 -17.10 23.20 15.14
CA VAL A 143 -17.58 24.24 14.23
C VAL A 143 -17.66 23.74 12.79
N GLY A 144 -18.71 24.12 12.07
CA GLY A 144 -18.89 23.78 10.66
C GLY A 144 -18.08 24.68 9.73
N THR A 145 -17.48 24.11 8.69
CA THR A 145 -16.76 24.85 7.64
C THR A 145 -17.14 24.33 6.25
N ILE A 146 -16.83 25.10 5.19
CA ILE A 146 -16.98 24.64 3.79
C ILE A 146 -16.05 23.46 3.46
N TRP A 147 -14.99 23.24 4.24
CA TRP A 147 -14.06 22.12 4.08
C TRP A 147 -14.53 20.86 4.80
N GLY A 148 -15.54 20.95 5.67
CA GLY A 148 -15.94 19.91 6.61
C GLY A 148 -15.97 20.42 8.05
N LYS A 149 -16.58 19.68 8.96
CA LYS A 149 -16.63 20.02 10.40
C LYS A 149 -15.23 19.93 11.02
N ILE A 150 -14.95 20.81 11.98
CA ILE A 150 -13.81 20.69 12.90
C ILE A 150 -14.38 20.24 14.24
N ALA A 151 -13.86 19.17 14.82
CA ALA A 151 -14.22 18.69 16.15
C ALA A 151 -12.97 18.51 17.02
N LEU A 152 -13.09 18.91 18.28
CA LEU A 152 -12.06 18.77 19.32
C LEU A 152 -12.75 18.19 20.56
N SER A 153 -12.34 17.01 20.99
CA SER A 153 -13.04 16.27 22.05
C SER A 153 -12.09 15.40 22.87
N GLY A 154 -12.62 14.83 23.94
CA GLY A 154 -11.92 13.86 24.75
C GLY A 154 -12.65 13.56 26.05
N GLY A 155 -12.21 12.51 26.74
CA GLY A 155 -12.73 12.13 28.06
C GLY A 155 -13.99 11.27 28.01
N SER A 156 -14.43 10.85 26.83
CA SER A 156 -15.60 9.99 26.62
C SER A 156 -15.61 9.44 25.21
N ASP A 157 -16.18 8.24 25.05
CA ASP A 157 -16.52 7.65 23.76
C ASP A 157 -17.36 8.62 22.90
N SER A 158 -16.93 8.82 21.66
CA SER A 158 -17.49 9.76 20.71
C SER A 158 -17.83 9.07 19.38
N GLU A 159 -18.89 9.56 18.73
CA GLU A 159 -19.25 9.12 17.38
C GLU A 159 -19.07 10.29 16.40
N TYR A 160 -18.29 10.05 15.34
CA TYR A 160 -18.03 11.02 14.29
C TYR A 160 -18.58 10.52 12.95
N GLY A 161 -19.23 11.43 12.22
CA GLY A 161 -19.79 11.13 10.90
C GLY A 161 -21.29 10.79 10.94
N PRO A 162 -21.93 10.59 9.78
CA PRO A 162 -21.31 10.40 8.46
C PRO A 162 -21.04 11.70 7.66
N GLU A 163 -21.23 12.88 8.26
CA GLU A 163 -20.90 14.14 7.62
C GLU A 163 -19.39 14.30 7.37
N PRO A 164 -18.95 15.11 6.39
CA PRO A 164 -17.53 15.33 6.14
C PRO A 164 -16.85 16.15 7.25
N PHE A 165 -15.67 15.70 7.67
CA PHE A 165 -14.79 16.43 8.59
C PHE A 165 -13.54 16.96 7.88
N PHE A 166 -13.10 18.14 8.30
CA PHE A 166 -11.80 18.67 7.96
C PHE A 166 -10.74 18.27 9.00
N LEU A 167 -11.09 18.35 10.29
CA LEU A 167 -10.19 18.04 11.40
C LEU A 167 -10.97 17.42 12.56
N ILE A 168 -10.49 16.30 13.07
CA ILE A 168 -10.85 15.75 14.39
C ILE A 168 -9.56 15.63 15.20
N LEU A 169 -9.57 16.17 16.43
CA LEU A 169 -8.60 15.85 17.46
C LEU A 169 -9.37 15.30 18.65
N ASP A 170 -9.27 13.99 18.89
CA ASP A 170 -9.77 13.36 20.11
C ASP A 170 -8.57 13.01 21.02
N THR A 171 -8.70 13.21 22.33
CA THR A 171 -7.64 12.89 23.31
C THR A 171 -7.82 11.54 23.99
N GLY A 172 -8.93 10.86 23.74
CA GLY A 172 -9.16 9.47 24.09
C GLY A 172 -10.63 9.14 24.39
N GLY A 173 -10.95 7.86 24.30
CA GLY A 173 -12.31 7.31 24.32
C GLY A 173 -12.29 5.96 23.61
N HIS A 174 -13.41 5.25 23.52
CA HIS A 174 -13.57 4.17 22.54
C HIS A 174 -14.47 4.69 21.42
N ASP A 175 -13.86 5.33 20.44
CA ASP A 175 -14.52 6.18 19.48
C ASP A 175 -14.93 5.43 18.21
N THR A 176 -15.92 5.98 17.51
CA THR A 176 -16.36 5.46 16.22
C THR A 176 -16.30 6.55 15.17
N TYR A 177 -15.50 6.31 14.14
CA TYR A 177 -15.23 7.18 13.01
C TYR A 177 -15.91 6.62 11.76
N LEU A 178 -17.09 7.17 11.41
CA LEU A 178 -17.83 6.78 10.23
C LEU A 178 -17.42 7.61 9.01
N LEU A 179 -16.85 6.93 8.01
CA LEU A 179 -16.44 7.52 6.73
C LEU A 179 -15.44 8.68 6.87
N THR A 180 -14.65 8.73 7.94
CA THR A 180 -13.69 9.82 8.19
C THR A 180 -12.38 9.25 8.78
N PRO A 181 -11.20 9.86 8.52
CA PRO A 181 -10.96 10.96 7.58
C PRO A 181 -11.19 10.52 6.14
N SER A 182 -11.80 11.37 5.31
CA SER A 182 -11.95 11.07 3.89
C SER A 182 -12.24 12.34 3.08
N ASN A 183 -11.84 12.37 1.79
CA ASN A 183 -12.23 13.47 0.89
C ASN A 183 -13.57 13.13 0.22
N ARG A 184 -14.69 13.58 0.79
CA ARG A 184 -16.06 13.23 0.31
C ARG A 184 -16.59 14.13 -0.80
N SER A 185 -15.88 15.21 -1.13
CA SER A 185 -16.21 16.12 -2.22
C SER A 185 -14.97 16.91 -2.66
N ALA A 186 -15.08 17.63 -3.79
CA ALA A 186 -14.04 18.55 -4.23
C ALA A 186 -13.80 19.73 -3.25
N SER A 187 -14.77 20.07 -2.40
CA SER A 187 -14.63 21.13 -1.38
C SER A 187 -13.98 20.64 -0.08
N ASN A 188 -14.10 19.34 0.20
CA ASN A 188 -13.45 18.66 1.32
C ASN A 188 -12.08 18.09 0.87
N TRP A 189 -11.21 19.03 0.47
CA TRP A 189 -9.89 18.76 -0.13
C TRP A 189 -8.86 18.18 0.84
N ALA A 190 -9.11 18.27 2.15
CA ALA A 190 -8.33 17.62 3.19
C ALA A 190 -9.24 17.15 4.33
N SER A 191 -8.88 16.02 4.94
CA SER A 191 -9.52 15.46 6.13
C SER A 191 -8.44 14.86 7.03
N ILE A 192 -8.37 15.32 8.28
CA ILE A 192 -7.35 14.92 9.25
C ILE A 192 -8.06 14.40 10.50
N VAL A 193 -7.70 13.20 10.95
CA VAL A 193 -8.11 12.65 12.24
C VAL A 193 -6.85 12.34 13.02
N VAL A 194 -6.83 12.75 14.28
CA VAL A 194 -5.81 12.37 15.25
C VAL A 194 -6.54 11.90 16.51
N ASP A 195 -6.43 10.61 16.82
CA ASP A 195 -6.88 10.04 18.07
C ASP A 195 -5.73 9.99 19.09
N GLY A 196 -6.07 10.08 20.36
CA GLY A 196 -5.16 10.09 21.49
C GLY A 196 -4.89 8.71 22.08
N PHE A 197 -5.93 7.90 22.26
CA PHE A 197 -5.89 6.56 22.85
C PHE A 197 -7.31 5.99 22.92
N GLY A 198 -7.50 4.73 22.53
CA GLY A 198 -8.83 4.16 22.49
C GLY A 198 -8.86 2.71 22.01
N ASN A 199 -10.05 2.18 21.81
CA ASN A 199 -10.21 0.92 21.08
C ASN A 199 -11.25 1.27 20.04
N ASP A 200 -10.78 1.87 18.98
CA ASP A 200 -11.52 2.73 18.10
C ASP A 200 -11.94 2.00 16.85
N LYS A 201 -12.92 2.59 16.16
CA LYS A 201 -13.58 1.95 15.02
C LYS A 201 -13.61 2.89 13.85
N TYR A 202 -12.81 2.60 12.83
CA TYR A 202 -12.75 3.34 11.58
C TYR A 202 -13.53 2.61 10.50
N LEU A 203 -14.79 3.00 10.29
CA LEU A 203 -15.75 2.21 9.53
C LEU A 203 -16.29 2.95 8.31
N SER A 204 -16.41 2.25 7.17
CA SER A 204 -17.13 2.81 6.02
C SER A 204 -18.65 2.65 6.08
N ALA A 205 -19.15 1.86 7.05
CA ALA A 205 -20.57 1.74 7.38
C ALA A 205 -20.72 1.21 8.81
N GLY A 206 -21.71 1.69 9.57
CA GLY A 206 -21.91 1.27 10.97
C GLY A 206 -22.13 -0.24 11.15
N SER A 207 -22.77 -0.92 10.18
CA SER A 207 -22.94 -2.37 10.22
C SER A 207 -21.62 -3.16 10.19
N LEU A 208 -20.52 -2.56 9.73
CA LEU A 208 -19.21 -3.19 9.67
C LEU A 208 -18.55 -3.34 11.04
N GLU A 209 -19.03 -2.65 12.07
CA GLU A 209 -18.56 -2.86 13.44
C GLU A 209 -18.57 -4.35 13.84
N SER A 210 -19.64 -5.05 13.47
CA SER A 210 -19.85 -6.46 13.82
C SER A 210 -19.87 -7.41 12.62
N THR A 211 -19.67 -6.90 11.39
CA THR A 211 -19.72 -7.70 10.17
C THR A 211 -18.39 -7.63 9.43
N PRO A 212 -17.61 -8.73 9.35
CA PRO A 212 -16.42 -8.82 8.51
C PRO A 212 -16.74 -8.53 7.04
N ILE A 213 -15.77 -7.99 6.29
CA ILE A 213 -15.99 -7.63 4.88
C ILE A 213 -16.43 -8.84 4.06
N ALA A 214 -15.85 -10.02 4.29
CA ALA A 214 -16.20 -11.24 3.57
C ALA A 214 -17.69 -11.64 3.72
N GLU A 215 -18.31 -11.26 4.84
CA GLU A 215 -19.73 -11.54 5.13
C GLU A 215 -20.65 -10.37 4.77
N TYR A 216 -20.08 -9.18 4.55
CA TYR A 216 -20.85 -7.98 4.26
C TYR A 216 -21.49 -8.07 2.86
N SER A 217 -22.83 -8.10 2.82
CA SER A 217 -23.60 -8.23 1.57
C SER A 217 -23.48 -7.03 0.64
N GLY A 218 -23.12 -5.85 1.17
CA GLY A 218 -22.93 -4.62 0.43
C GLY A 218 -21.50 -4.39 -0.06
N ARG A 219 -20.58 -5.34 0.12
CA ARG A 219 -19.15 -5.12 -0.14
C ARG A 219 -18.83 -4.77 -1.59
N ASN A 220 -19.60 -5.32 -2.53
CA ASN A 220 -19.44 -5.12 -3.97
C ASN A 220 -20.30 -3.96 -4.52
N SER A 221 -20.49 -2.89 -3.75
CA SER A 221 -21.38 -1.76 -4.08
C SER A 221 -20.98 -0.94 -5.33
N ASN A 222 -19.86 -1.27 -6.00
CA ASN A 222 -19.34 -0.56 -7.17
C ASN A 222 -19.19 0.96 -6.94
N SER A 223 -18.69 1.35 -5.77
CA SER A 223 -18.39 2.74 -5.43
C SER A 223 -16.88 2.94 -5.30
N SER A 224 -16.37 4.02 -5.91
CA SER A 224 -14.98 4.49 -5.74
C SER A 224 -14.91 5.79 -4.94
N VAL A 225 -16.00 6.15 -4.26
CA VAL A 225 -16.00 7.26 -3.29
C VAL A 225 -15.16 6.85 -2.08
N PRO A 226 -14.28 7.73 -1.56
CA PRO A 226 -13.44 7.41 -0.42
C PRO A 226 -14.22 7.01 0.85
N GLY A 227 -13.76 5.92 1.47
CA GLY A 227 -14.07 5.52 2.85
C GLY A 227 -13.10 6.15 3.87
N PRO A 228 -13.12 5.72 5.15
CA PRO A 228 -12.17 6.22 6.16
C PRO A 228 -10.73 5.97 5.70
N GLY A 229 -9.81 6.90 5.95
CA GLY A 229 -8.44 6.85 5.43
C GLY A 229 -8.32 6.95 3.90
N GLY A 230 -9.34 7.44 3.20
CA GLY A 230 -9.36 7.53 1.74
C GLY A 230 -9.18 8.95 1.18
N ALA A 231 -8.26 9.13 0.23
CA ALA A 231 -7.97 10.40 -0.42
C ALA A 231 -8.36 10.40 -1.91
N LEU A 232 -9.15 11.39 -2.33
CA LEU A 232 -9.49 11.61 -3.74
C LEU A 232 -9.35 13.10 -4.07
N LEU A 233 -8.43 13.43 -4.98
CA LEU A 233 -8.08 14.81 -5.35
C LEU A 233 -7.66 15.67 -4.15
N GLY A 234 -7.09 15.07 -3.11
CA GLY A 234 -6.89 15.74 -1.84
C GLY A 234 -5.94 15.00 -0.91
N TYR A 235 -6.05 15.33 0.37
CA TYR A 235 -5.26 14.75 1.44
C TYR A 235 -6.16 14.06 2.46
N SER A 236 -5.81 12.84 2.88
CA SER A 236 -6.40 12.17 4.03
C SER A 236 -5.29 11.78 5.00
N ILE A 237 -5.40 12.14 6.27
CA ILE A 237 -4.41 11.80 7.28
C ILE A 237 -5.16 11.25 8.49
N LEU A 238 -4.86 10.00 8.84
CA LEU A 238 -5.32 9.33 10.04
C LEU A 238 -4.11 9.01 10.90
N ILE A 239 -4.13 9.44 12.15
CA ILE A 239 -3.12 9.06 13.14
C ILE A 239 -3.87 8.55 14.36
N ASP A 240 -3.74 7.26 14.63
CA ASP A 240 -4.09 6.69 15.93
C ASP A 240 -2.84 6.65 16.81
N ASN A 241 -3.00 6.91 18.09
CA ASN A 241 -1.92 6.87 19.05
C ASN A 241 -1.94 5.60 19.91
N GLY A 242 -3.04 4.84 19.90
CA GLY A 242 -3.02 3.43 20.21
C GLY A 242 -4.22 2.88 20.98
N GLY A 243 -4.12 1.58 21.20
CA GLY A 243 -5.09 0.64 21.73
C GLY A 243 -5.51 -0.32 20.62
N SER A 244 -6.45 -1.24 20.88
CA SER A 244 -6.75 -2.33 19.92
C SER A 244 -7.94 -1.96 19.05
N ASP A 245 -7.66 -1.59 17.81
CA ASP A 245 -8.56 -0.90 16.92
C ASP A 245 -9.13 -1.77 15.81
N LEU A 246 -10.25 -1.31 15.26
CA LEU A 246 -10.92 -1.90 14.13
C LEU A 246 -10.97 -0.92 12.95
N TYR A 247 -10.18 -1.22 11.93
CA TYR A 247 -10.17 -0.54 10.64
C TYR A 247 -10.92 -1.37 9.61
N ARG A 248 -12.15 -0.98 9.24
CA ARG A 248 -12.96 -1.79 8.31
C ARG A 248 -13.65 -0.99 7.22
N SER A 249 -13.33 -1.30 5.96
CA SER A 249 -13.87 -0.56 4.81
C SER A 249 -14.22 -1.42 3.60
N HIS A 250 -15.48 -1.33 3.17
CA HIS A 250 -15.90 -1.83 1.84
C HIS A 250 -15.67 -0.83 0.69
N LEU A 251 -15.32 0.41 1.03
CA LEU A 251 -14.98 1.48 0.09
C LEU A 251 -13.45 1.61 -0.01
N PRO A 252 -12.90 2.23 -1.06
CA PRO A 252 -11.48 2.57 -1.09
C PRO A 252 -11.11 3.44 0.12
N GLY A 253 -10.25 2.93 1.01
CA GLY A 253 -9.95 3.56 2.30
C GLY A 253 -8.69 2.97 2.94
N LEU A 254 -8.48 3.29 4.21
CA LEU A 254 -7.41 2.75 5.05
C LEU A 254 -6.03 2.91 4.38
N GLY A 255 -5.63 4.15 4.12
CA GLY A 255 -4.41 4.45 3.35
C GLY A 255 -4.59 4.33 1.83
N SER A 256 -5.78 4.62 1.30
CA SER A 256 -6.06 4.60 -0.15
C SER A 256 -6.01 6.00 -0.75
N ALA A 257 -5.37 6.16 -1.91
CA ALA A 257 -5.29 7.44 -2.61
C ALA A 257 -5.45 7.33 -4.13
N THR A 258 -6.36 8.13 -4.67
CA THR A 258 -6.50 8.35 -6.11
C THR A 258 -6.30 9.82 -6.46
N LEU A 259 -5.25 10.11 -7.24
CA LEU A 259 -4.83 11.47 -7.58
C LEU A 259 -4.77 12.39 -6.33
N GLY A 260 -4.31 11.81 -5.22
CA GLY A 260 -4.31 12.37 -3.88
C GLY A 260 -3.19 11.75 -3.03
N VAL A 261 -3.16 12.08 -1.75
CA VAL A 261 -2.23 11.47 -0.78
C VAL A 261 -3.00 11.04 0.46
N SER A 262 -2.84 9.79 0.86
CA SER A 262 -3.39 9.24 2.11
C SER A 262 -2.27 8.71 3.00
N VAL A 263 -2.34 9.02 4.29
CA VAL A 263 -1.45 8.51 5.34
C VAL A 263 -2.32 7.99 6.47
N LEU A 264 -2.16 6.72 6.82
CA LEU A 264 -2.64 6.11 8.05
C LEU A 264 -1.40 5.74 8.87
N LEU A 265 -1.33 6.24 10.10
CA LEU A 265 -0.32 5.87 11.08
C LEU A 265 -1.04 5.30 12.30
N ASP A 266 -0.93 4.00 12.52
CA ASP A 266 -1.19 3.39 13.83
C ASP A 266 0.13 3.33 14.60
N LYS A 267 0.08 3.38 15.93
CA LYS A 267 1.29 3.39 16.76
C LYS A 267 1.40 2.20 17.70
N PHE A 268 0.29 1.70 18.22
CA PHE A 268 0.30 0.69 19.28
C PHE A 268 -1.05 0.01 19.32
N GLY A 269 -1.08 -1.31 19.26
CA GLY A 269 -2.36 -2.02 19.36
C GLY A 269 -2.20 -3.44 18.91
N ASP A 270 -3.15 -4.31 19.26
CA ASP A 270 -3.36 -5.50 18.44
C ASP A 270 -4.59 -5.20 17.58
N ASP A 271 -4.39 -4.92 16.30
CA ASP A 271 -5.37 -4.30 15.42
C ASP A 271 -5.95 -5.24 14.38
N THR A 272 -7.13 -4.86 13.88
CA THR A 272 -7.76 -5.53 12.75
C THR A 272 -8.02 -4.55 11.62
N PHE A 273 -7.29 -4.74 10.53
CA PHE A 273 -7.50 -4.12 9.23
C PHE A 273 -8.25 -5.07 8.30
N ASP A 274 -9.46 -4.70 7.88
CA ASP A 274 -10.32 -5.53 7.03
C ASP A 274 -10.95 -4.71 5.89
N ALA A 275 -10.43 -4.91 4.68
CA ALA A 275 -10.79 -4.14 3.50
C ALA A 275 -11.36 -5.01 2.37
N TYR A 276 -12.18 -4.41 1.52
CA TYR A 276 -12.63 -5.07 0.30
C TYR A 276 -11.60 -4.91 -0.83
N GLN A 277 -11.43 -3.70 -1.36
CA GLN A 277 -10.48 -3.43 -2.45
C GLN A 277 -9.89 -2.02 -2.36
N ASP A 278 -8.84 -1.77 -3.15
CA ASP A 278 -8.19 -0.45 -3.30
C ASP A 278 -7.89 0.20 -1.94
N SER A 279 -7.24 -0.53 -1.02
CA SER A 279 -7.08 -0.13 0.39
C SER A 279 -5.76 -0.63 0.99
N LEU A 280 -5.49 -0.34 2.26
CA LEU A 280 -4.31 -0.81 3.00
C LEU A 280 -3.00 -0.44 2.27
N GLY A 281 -2.81 0.85 2.03
CA GLY A 281 -1.65 1.35 1.30
C GLY A 281 -1.80 1.24 -0.21
N TYR A 282 -2.90 1.78 -0.76
CA TYR A 282 -3.19 1.77 -2.19
C TYR A 282 -2.93 3.14 -2.83
N GLY A 283 -2.29 3.17 -4.00
CA GLY A 283 -2.10 4.40 -4.77
C GLY A 283 -2.39 4.23 -6.26
N MET A 284 -3.23 5.11 -6.83
CA MET A 284 -3.40 5.31 -8.28
C MET A 284 -3.24 6.79 -8.62
N PHE A 285 -2.26 7.14 -9.47
CA PHE A 285 -1.88 8.53 -9.73
C PHE A 285 -1.56 9.36 -8.46
N GLY A 286 -1.37 8.69 -7.33
CA GLY A 286 -1.31 9.26 -5.98
C GLY A 286 -0.52 8.33 -5.06
N ILE A 287 -0.49 8.68 -3.78
CA ILE A 287 0.30 7.96 -2.76
C ILE A 287 -0.59 7.52 -1.61
N GLY A 288 -0.67 6.22 -1.35
CA GLY A 288 -1.32 5.65 -0.17
C GLY A 288 -0.29 5.00 0.74
N ILE A 289 -0.29 5.37 2.02
CA ILE A 289 0.63 4.84 3.03
C ILE A 289 -0.19 4.37 4.23
N VAL A 290 0.10 3.15 4.67
CA VAL A 290 -0.21 2.63 6.00
C VAL A 290 1.12 2.36 6.69
N GLU A 291 1.27 2.85 7.90
CA GLU A 291 2.38 2.53 8.79
C GLU A 291 1.78 2.13 10.14
N ASP A 292 2.03 0.89 10.57
CA ASP A 292 1.85 0.46 11.95
C ASP A 292 3.21 0.46 12.65
N LEU A 293 3.28 0.84 13.92
CA LEU A 293 4.56 0.90 14.66
C LEU A 293 4.77 -0.22 15.68
N ALA A 294 3.74 -0.94 16.08
CA ALA A 294 3.82 -2.03 17.05
C ALA A 294 2.46 -2.72 17.19
N GLY A 295 2.47 -4.05 17.08
CA GLY A 295 1.25 -4.79 17.34
C GLY A 295 1.38 -6.28 17.15
N SER A 296 0.27 -6.95 16.89
CA SER A 296 0.22 -8.30 16.36
C SER A 296 -1.10 -8.41 15.63
N ASP A 297 -1.05 -7.94 14.40
CA ASP A 297 -2.17 -7.40 13.68
C ASP A 297 -2.70 -8.37 12.64
N LEU A 298 -3.89 -8.04 12.17
CA LEU A 298 -4.54 -8.74 11.08
C LEU A 298 -4.81 -7.78 9.93
N TYR A 299 -4.14 -8.01 8.80
CA TYR A 299 -4.34 -7.29 7.56
C TYR A 299 -5.09 -8.17 6.55
N SER A 300 -6.39 -7.92 6.38
CA SER A 300 -7.27 -8.65 5.47
C SER A 300 -7.75 -7.77 4.31
N GLY A 301 -7.71 -8.30 3.09
CA GLY A 301 -8.12 -7.61 1.86
C GLY A 301 -8.61 -8.58 0.79
N PHE A 302 -9.25 -8.14 -0.31
CA PHE A 302 -9.54 -9.02 -1.46
C PHE A 302 -8.68 -8.68 -2.67
N LEU A 303 -8.78 -7.45 -3.17
CA LEU A 303 -8.16 -7.02 -4.42
C LEU A 303 -7.42 -5.69 -4.23
N GLN A 304 -6.17 -5.62 -4.66
CA GLN A 304 -5.37 -4.39 -4.66
C GLN A 304 -5.24 -3.78 -3.26
N THR A 305 -4.79 -4.62 -2.32
CA THR A 305 -4.60 -4.26 -0.92
C THR A 305 -3.17 -4.50 -0.45
N GLN A 306 -2.81 -4.02 0.73
CA GLN A 306 -1.54 -4.33 1.40
C GLN A 306 -0.34 -3.88 0.55
N GLY A 307 -0.21 -2.58 0.32
CA GLY A 307 0.91 -1.99 -0.42
C GLY A 307 0.81 -2.12 -1.94
N CYS A 308 -0.31 -1.67 -2.54
CA CYS A 308 -0.54 -1.77 -3.98
C CYS A 308 -0.28 -0.43 -4.71
N GLY A 309 0.77 -0.41 -5.54
CA GLY A 309 1.06 0.68 -6.47
C GLY A 309 0.40 0.45 -7.83
N GLN A 310 -0.80 0.99 -8.02
CA GLN A 310 -1.50 0.97 -9.30
C GLN A 310 -0.87 1.99 -10.28
N THR A 311 -1.42 2.12 -11.49
CA THR A 311 -0.97 3.04 -12.57
C THR A 311 -0.44 4.40 -12.05
N PHE A 312 0.87 4.64 -12.24
CA PHE A 312 1.62 5.82 -11.75
C PHE A 312 1.45 6.17 -10.26
N GLY A 313 0.98 5.25 -9.45
CA GLY A 313 0.78 5.42 -8.02
C GLY A 313 1.89 4.80 -7.19
N VAL A 314 1.87 5.12 -5.90
CA VAL A 314 2.71 4.52 -4.88
C VAL A 314 1.78 3.99 -3.79
N GLY A 315 1.90 2.71 -3.47
CA GLY A 315 1.19 2.09 -2.36
C GLY A 315 2.18 1.45 -1.39
N CYS A 316 2.08 1.79 -0.11
CA CYS A 316 2.96 1.26 0.93
C CYS A 316 2.15 0.77 2.13
N LEU A 317 2.46 -0.44 2.59
CA LEU A 317 2.16 -0.92 3.94
C LEU A 317 3.49 -1.16 4.64
N LEU A 318 3.69 -0.52 5.78
CA LEU A 318 4.91 -0.61 6.58
C LEU A 318 4.52 -1.07 7.98
N ASP A 319 4.92 -2.26 8.35
CA ASP A 319 4.82 -2.73 9.72
C ASP A 319 6.20 -2.63 10.38
N ARG A 320 6.25 -2.33 11.68
CA ARG A 320 7.50 -2.21 12.43
C ARG A 320 7.74 -3.40 13.36
N GLY A 321 6.73 -4.23 13.57
CA GLY A 321 6.90 -5.56 14.12
C GLY A 321 5.72 -6.02 14.96
N GLY A 322 5.67 -7.33 15.15
CA GLY A 322 4.52 -8.03 15.69
C GLY A 322 4.56 -9.47 15.19
N ASN A 323 3.59 -10.32 15.54
CA ASN A 323 3.42 -11.57 14.79
C ASN A 323 2.17 -11.41 13.93
N ASP A 324 2.39 -10.95 12.71
CA ASP A 324 1.40 -10.34 11.86
C ASP A 324 0.83 -11.31 10.83
N ARG A 325 -0.42 -11.04 10.43
CA ARG A 325 -1.15 -11.89 9.50
C ARG A 325 -1.67 -11.10 8.32
N TYR A 326 -1.10 -11.36 7.17
CA TYR A 326 -1.41 -10.71 5.90
C TYR A 326 -2.22 -11.66 5.01
N PHE A 327 -3.51 -11.41 4.88
CA PHE A 327 -4.44 -12.26 4.11
C PHE A 327 -5.10 -11.48 2.97
N ALA A 328 -4.68 -11.76 1.74
CA ALA A 328 -5.46 -11.46 0.55
C ALA A 328 -6.44 -12.62 0.32
N ASN A 329 -7.73 -12.38 0.57
CA ASN A 329 -8.80 -13.36 0.62
C ASN A 329 -8.87 -14.20 -0.65
N ASP A 330 -8.78 -15.51 -0.46
CA ASP A 330 -8.88 -16.52 -1.51
C ASP A 330 -9.89 -17.63 -1.16
N GLN A 331 -10.80 -17.33 -0.21
CA GLN A 331 -11.87 -18.24 0.23
C GLN A 331 -13.22 -17.84 -0.37
N VAL A 332 -13.52 -16.53 -0.36
CA VAL A 332 -14.71 -15.97 -1.00
C VAL A 332 -14.30 -15.44 -2.37
N ILE A 333 -14.68 -16.17 -3.42
CA ILE A 333 -14.23 -15.90 -4.78
C ILE A 333 -15.10 -14.85 -5.48
N ASP A 334 -14.79 -13.57 -5.25
CA ASP A 334 -15.46 -12.42 -5.87
C ASP A 334 -14.70 -11.90 -7.11
N PHE A 335 -13.40 -12.17 -7.22
CA PHE A 335 -12.50 -11.70 -8.28
C PHE A 335 -11.80 -12.87 -8.99
N PRO A 336 -12.53 -13.83 -9.58
CA PRO A 336 -11.94 -15.05 -10.12
C PRO A 336 -10.85 -14.75 -11.17
N SER A 337 -9.70 -15.39 -11.02
CA SER A 337 -8.56 -15.22 -11.90
C SER A 337 -8.73 -15.93 -13.25
N ALA A 338 -8.24 -15.30 -14.32
CA ALA A 338 -8.15 -15.93 -15.63
C ALA A 338 -7.16 -17.11 -15.64
N GLN A 339 -6.21 -17.16 -14.71
CA GLN A 339 -5.28 -18.28 -14.54
C GLN A 339 -5.97 -19.46 -13.84
N SER A 340 -6.81 -19.18 -12.85
CA SER A 340 -7.66 -20.18 -12.18
C SER A 340 -8.90 -19.52 -11.60
N ALA A 341 -10.08 -19.95 -12.07
CA ALA A 341 -11.36 -19.42 -11.59
C ALA A 341 -11.70 -19.86 -10.15
N GLN A 342 -10.87 -20.71 -9.53
CA GLN A 342 -11.01 -21.13 -8.13
C GLN A 342 -10.31 -20.17 -7.15
N HIS A 343 -9.53 -19.22 -7.66
CA HIS A 343 -8.72 -18.32 -6.88
C HIS A 343 -8.97 -16.87 -7.31
N ASN A 344 -8.90 -15.94 -6.36
CA ASN A 344 -9.03 -14.51 -6.63
C ASN A 344 -7.76 -13.96 -7.28
N VAL A 345 -7.94 -12.96 -8.15
CA VAL A 345 -6.89 -11.98 -8.43
C VAL A 345 -6.74 -11.13 -7.18
N SER A 346 -5.59 -11.23 -6.51
CA SER A 346 -5.29 -10.51 -5.28
C SER A 346 -4.65 -9.15 -5.58
N MET A 347 -3.64 -9.08 -6.43
CA MET A 347 -2.82 -7.87 -6.66
C MET A 347 -2.39 -7.18 -5.35
N SER A 348 -2.01 -7.98 -4.34
CA SER A 348 -1.82 -7.51 -2.96
C SER A 348 -0.46 -7.91 -2.40
N GLN A 349 -0.08 -7.34 -1.26
CA GLN A 349 1.19 -7.62 -0.56
C GLN A 349 2.38 -7.13 -1.38
N GLY A 350 2.50 -5.81 -1.52
CA GLY A 350 3.64 -5.18 -2.19
C GLY A 350 3.62 -5.33 -3.70
N VAL A 351 2.50 -5.01 -4.36
CA VAL A 351 2.33 -5.23 -5.81
C VAL A 351 2.38 -3.92 -6.59
N GLY A 352 3.12 -3.92 -7.70
CA GLY A 352 3.08 -2.87 -8.70
C GLY A 352 2.29 -3.30 -9.93
N ASN A 353 1.26 -2.54 -10.33
CA ASN A 353 0.35 -2.93 -11.40
C ASN A 353 -0.03 -1.79 -12.35
N GLY A 354 0.13 -2.00 -13.65
CA GLY A 354 -0.24 -1.06 -14.70
C GLY A 354 -1.43 -1.48 -15.56
N ARG A 355 -1.99 -0.52 -16.30
CA ARG A 355 -3.04 -0.83 -17.28
C ARG A 355 -2.44 -1.54 -18.49
N ARG A 356 -2.69 -2.84 -18.57
CA ARG A 356 -2.43 -3.65 -19.75
C ARG A 356 -3.56 -3.53 -20.76
N ALA A 357 -3.29 -2.93 -21.92
CA ALA A 357 -4.29 -2.76 -22.98
C ALA A 357 -3.75 -3.06 -24.39
N ASP A 358 -2.64 -3.80 -24.50
CA ASP A 358 -2.06 -4.23 -25.78
C ASP A 358 -3.02 -5.09 -26.60
N TYR A 359 -3.90 -5.86 -25.95
CA TYR A 359 -4.93 -6.67 -26.57
C TYR A 359 -6.31 -5.97 -26.68
N LEU A 360 -6.40 -4.71 -26.22
CA LEU A 360 -7.62 -3.91 -26.20
C LEU A 360 -7.51 -2.74 -27.20
N ASP A 361 -7.11 -1.56 -26.71
CA ASP A 361 -7.02 -0.31 -27.48
C ASP A 361 -5.59 0.08 -27.86
N GLY A 362 -4.58 -0.70 -27.42
CA GLY A 362 -3.16 -0.43 -27.62
C GLY A 362 -2.60 0.69 -26.73
N HIS A 363 -3.41 1.28 -25.83
CA HIS A 363 -3.04 2.38 -24.95
C HIS A 363 -2.73 1.91 -23.53
N SER A 364 -1.78 0.99 -23.45
CA SER A 364 -1.21 0.57 -22.17
C SER A 364 -0.56 1.73 -21.39
N ILE A 365 -0.61 1.66 -20.06
CA ILE A 365 -0.07 2.69 -19.17
C ILE A 365 0.77 2.00 -18.09
N ALA A 366 1.93 2.58 -17.79
CA ALA A 366 2.87 2.00 -16.83
C ALA A 366 2.27 1.86 -15.43
N GLY A 367 2.67 0.80 -14.73
CA GLY A 367 2.29 0.55 -13.34
C GLY A 367 2.92 1.50 -12.34
N GLY A 368 2.58 1.27 -11.08
CA GLY A 368 3.13 2.00 -9.95
C GLY A 368 4.23 1.23 -9.22
N PHE A 369 4.54 1.74 -8.04
CA PHE A 369 5.45 1.12 -7.07
C PHE A 369 4.63 0.65 -5.85
N GLY A 370 4.60 -0.65 -5.60
CA GLY A 370 3.98 -1.26 -4.43
C GLY A 370 5.03 -1.78 -3.46
N LEU A 371 4.84 -1.52 -2.17
CA LEU A 371 5.70 -1.98 -1.09
C LEU A 371 4.86 -2.53 0.06
N LEU A 372 5.14 -3.76 0.45
CA LEU A 372 4.88 -4.25 1.80
C LEU A 372 6.25 -4.43 2.47
N ALA A 373 6.44 -3.82 3.62
CA ALA A 373 7.63 -4.03 4.43
C ALA A 373 7.23 -4.37 5.87
N ASP A 374 7.54 -5.59 6.30
CA ASP A 374 7.58 -5.97 7.70
C ASP A 374 9.03 -5.90 8.18
N LEU A 375 9.25 -5.56 9.44
CA LEU A 375 10.58 -5.44 10.03
C LEU A 375 10.90 -6.51 11.08
N ALA A 376 9.91 -7.18 11.68
CA ALA A 376 10.17 -8.16 12.73
C ALA A 376 8.95 -8.98 13.17
N GLY A 377 9.16 -10.29 13.30
CA GLY A 377 8.37 -11.24 14.09
C GLY A 377 7.96 -12.45 13.26
N ASP A 378 7.22 -13.39 13.83
CA ASP A 378 6.88 -14.64 13.13
C ASP A 378 5.56 -14.44 12.33
N ASP A 379 5.69 -14.10 11.05
CA ASP A 379 4.60 -13.60 10.21
C ASP A 379 3.99 -14.66 9.28
N THR A 380 2.76 -14.37 8.84
CA THR A 380 2.07 -15.22 7.87
C THR A 380 1.46 -14.40 6.73
N TYR A 381 1.90 -14.71 5.52
CA TYR A 381 1.45 -14.13 4.27
C TYR A 381 0.66 -15.15 3.45
N ALA A 382 -0.61 -14.86 3.13
CA ALA A 382 -1.39 -15.67 2.21
C ALA A 382 -2.08 -14.83 1.11
N CYS A 383 -2.00 -15.29 -0.13
CA CYS A 383 -2.73 -14.69 -1.25
C CYS A 383 -3.20 -15.74 -2.27
N GLY A 384 -4.15 -15.31 -3.12
CA GLY A 384 -4.57 -16.03 -4.32
C GLY A 384 -3.55 -15.85 -5.45
N VAL A 385 -3.98 -15.18 -6.52
CA VAL A 385 -3.17 -14.94 -7.73
C VAL A 385 -2.65 -13.51 -7.77
N PHE A 386 -1.36 -13.32 -8.09
CA PHE A 386 -0.66 -12.03 -8.07
C PHE A 386 -0.54 -11.43 -6.67
N GLY A 387 0.47 -11.84 -5.91
CA GLY A 387 0.79 -11.20 -4.64
C GLY A 387 2.19 -11.51 -4.12
N GLN A 388 2.56 -10.94 -2.98
CA GLN A 388 3.87 -11.14 -2.34
C GLN A 388 5.02 -10.62 -3.22
N GLY A 389 5.10 -9.30 -3.38
CA GLY A 389 6.20 -8.64 -4.09
C GLY A 389 6.10 -8.71 -5.61
N VAL A 390 4.91 -8.91 -6.17
CA VAL A 390 4.74 -9.16 -7.61
C VAL A 390 4.69 -7.87 -8.44
N GLY A 391 5.37 -7.90 -9.58
CA GLY A 391 5.24 -6.88 -10.62
C GLY A 391 4.34 -7.33 -11.77
N TYR A 392 3.37 -6.52 -12.15
CA TYR A 392 2.55 -6.71 -13.34
C TYR A 392 2.48 -5.45 -14.20
N TRP A 393 2.69 -5.60 -15.51
CA TRP A 393 2.58 -4.54 -16.51
C TRP A 393 3.35 -3.25 -16.17
N GLN A 394 4.68 -3.27 -16.35
CA GLN A 394 5.58 -2.14 -16.05
C GLN A 394 5.48 -1.60 -14.62
N GLY A 395 4.88 -2.35 -13.69
CA GLY A 395 4.88 -2.05 -12.28
C GLY A 395 6.10 -2.63 -11.56
N VAL A 396 6.38 -2.10 -10.38
CA VAL A 396 7.40 -2.61 -9.46
C VAL A 396 6.71 -3.03 -8.17
N GLY A 397 6.77 -4.32 -7.85
CA GLY A 397 6.32 -4.87 -6.58
C GLY A 397 7.49 -5.25 -5.70
N VAL A 398 7.36 -4.99 -4.40
CA VAL A 398 8.35 -5.27 -3.36
C VAL A 398 7.64 -5.81 -2.13
N LEU A 399 7.99 -7.02 -1.71
CA LEU A 399 7.78 -7.51 -0.36
C LEU A 399 9.14 -7.57 0.32
N TRP A 400 9.24 -7.00 1.51
CA TRP A 400 10.45 -6.98 2.32
C TRP A 400 10.09 -7.46 3.71
N ASP A 401 10.68 -8.56 4.15
CA ASP A 401 10.60 -9.04 5.53
C ASP A 401 11.96 -8.86 6.22
N GLY A 402 11.93 -8.38 7.46
CA GLY A 402 13.11 -8.00 8.21
C GLY A 402 13.66 -9.07 9.13
N ALA A 403 12.82 -9.97 9.64
CA ALA A 403 13.20 -11.07 10.54
C ALA A 403 11.98 -11.85 10.98
N GLY A 404 12.10 -13.17 11.11
CA GLY A 404 11.00 -13.98 11.63
C GLY A 404 11.26 -15.47 11.57
N ASN A 405 10.21 -16.27 11.66
CA ASN A 405 10.15 -17.57 11.01
C ASN A 405 8.83 -17.58 10.23
N ASP A 406 8.91 -17.18 8.98
CA ASP A 406 7.81 -16.63 8.23
C ASP A 406 7.20 -17.66 7.28
N LYS A 407 5.92 -17.44 6.98
CA LYS A 407 5.14 -18.35 6.13
C LYS A 407 4.56 -17.61 4.95
N TYR A 408 5.02 -17.97 3.76
CA TYR A 408 4.55 -17.42 2.50
C TYR A 408 3.73 -18.45 1.72
N SER A 409 2.43 -18.22 1.55
CA SER A 409 1.53 -19.07 0.76
C SER A 409 0.84 -18.29 -0.37
N GLY A 410 1.26 -18.48 -1.62
CA GLY A 410 0.65 -17.85 -2.80
C GLY A 410 0.26 -18.86 -3.87
N GLN A 411 -0.90 -18.73 -4.52
CA GLN A 411 -1.40 -19.78 -5.42
C GLN A 411 -0.66 -19.80 -6.77
N TRP A 412 -0.62 -18.67 -7.47
CA TRP A 412 -0.06 -18.53 -8.84
C TRP A 412 0.41 -17.08 -9.02
N TYR A 413 1.58 -16.84 -9.62
CA TYR A 413 2.20 -15.51 -9.70
C TYR A 413 2.39 -14.95 -8.30
N ALA A 414 3.34 -15.51 -7.56
CA ALA A 414 3.61 -15.12 -6.18
C ALA A 414 5.11 -15.07 -5.87
N GLN A 415 5.46 -14.52 -4.71
CA GLN A 415 6.80 -14.60 -4.11
C GLN A 415 7.89 -14.01 -5.03
N GLY A 416 7.77 -12.71 -5.32
CA GLY A 416 8.71 -11.97 -6.16
C GLY A 416 8.64 -12.29 -7.66
N ALA A 417 7.63 -13.05 -8.10
CA ALA A 417 7.41 -13.31 -9.52
C ALA A 417 6.95 -12.04 -10.29
N SER A 418 7.13 -12.02 -11.61
CA SER A 418 6.68 -10.86 -12.40
C SER A 418 6.33 -11.16 -13.85
N ALA A 419 5.46 -10.31 -14.43
CA ALA A 419 4.98 -10.44 -15.80
C ALA A 419 4.80 -9.11 -16.53
N HIS A 420 5.04 -9.16 -17.85
CA HIS A 420 4.82 -8.07 -18.79
C HIS A 420 5.63 -6.79 -18.48
N PHE A 421 6.94 -6.85 -18.70
CA PHE A 421 7.88 -5.72 -18.52
C PHE A 421 7.98 -5.18 -17.09
N ALA A 422 7.61 -5.98 -16.09
CA ALA A 422 7.53 -5.57 -14.70
C ALA A 422 8.75 -5.99 -13.88
N ILE A 423 8.80 -5.57 -12.62
CA ILE A 423 9.79 -6.02 -11.64
C ILE A 423 9.04 -6.54 -10.42
N GLY A 424 9.30 -7.78 -10.04
CA GLY A 424 8.86 -8.38 -8.79
C GLY A 424 10.07 -8.67 -7.92
N PHE A 425 9.94 -8.42 -6.62
CA PHE A 425 11.00 -8.56 -5.65
C PHE A 425 10.41 -9.00 -4.31
N LEU A 426 10.90 -10.14 -3.80
CA LEU A 426 10.72 -10.55 -2.42
C LEU A 426 12.12 -10.65 -1.79
N ALA A 427 12.30 -10.06 -0.61
CA ALA A 427 13.46 -10.33 0.22
C ALA A 427 13.03 -10.69 1.65
N ASP A 428 13.63 -11.73 2.18
CA ASP A 428 13.56 -12.12 3.58
C ASP A 428 14.96 -12.06 4.18
N LEU A 429 15.13 -11.35 5.30
CA LEU A 429 16.45 -11.08 5.86
C LEU A 429 16.94 -12.11 6.89
N SER A 430 16.05 -12.88 7.51
CA SER A 430 16.42 -13.94 8.44
C SER A 430 15.22 -14.74 8.92
N GLY A 431 15.40 -16.04 9.08
CA GLY A 431 14.41 -16.86 9.75
C GLY A 431 14.65 -18.35 9.60
N ASN A 432 13.58 -19.13 9.62
CA ASN A 432 13.57 -20.47 9.04
C ASN A 432 12.20 -20.55 8.37
N ASP A 433 12.19 -20.25 7.08
CA ASP A 433 11.02 -19.73 6.42
C ASP A 433 10.39 -20.79 5.51
N GLU A 434 9.08 -20.66 5.30
CA GLU A 434 8.31 -21.61 4.49
C GLU A 434 7.69 -20.89 3.29
N TYR A 435 8.16 -21.24 2.09
CA TYR A 435 7.69 -20.72 0.83
C TYR A 435 6.87 -21.77 0.07
N VAL A 436 5.55 -21.57 0.01
CA VAL A 436 4.60 -22.48 -0.63
C VAL A 436 3.91 -21.83 -1.81
N ALA A 437 4.11 -22.42 -3.00
CA ALA A 437 3.33 -22.11 -4.19
C ALA A 437 2.88 -23.39 -4.92
N PRO A 438 1.57 -23.74 -4.90
CA PRO A 438 1.09 -24.99 -5.49
C PRO A 438 0.87 -24.94 -7.00
N MET A 439 0.69 -23.74 -7.58
CA MET A 439 0.50 -23.55 -9.03
C MET A 439 1.63 -22.74 -9.65
N ASN A 440 1.65 -22.67 -10.98
CA ASN A 440 2.75 -22.20 -11.82
C ASN A 440 3.25 -20.77 -11.46
N MET A 441 4.47 -20.41 -11.88
CA MET A 441 5.01 -19.05 -11.80
C MET A 441 5.12 -18.49 -10.36
N ALA A 442 6.22 -18.77 -9.68
CA ALA A 442 6.46 -18.26 -8.32
C ALA A 442 7.96 -18.08 -8.02
N GLN A 443 8.31 -17.60 -6.83
CA GLN A 443 9.66 -17.68 -6.25
C GLN A 443 10.74 -17.10 -7.16
N GLY A 444 10.63 -15.81 -7.42
CA GLY A 444 11.57 -15.06 -8.26
C GLY A 444 11.52 -15.43 -9.75
N ALA A 445 10.45 -16.07 -10.24
CA ALA A 445 10.32 -16.35 -11.66
C ALA A 445 10.04 -15.08 -12.50
N GLY A 446 10.71 -14.95 -13.64
CA GLY A 446 10.53 -13.83 -14.57
C GLY A 446 9.85 -14.22 -15.87
N HIS A 447 8.77 -13.52 -16.23
CA HIS A 447 7.98 -13.76 -17.45
C HIS A 447 7.89 -12.52 -18.33
N ASP A 448 7.97 -12.72 -19.65
CA ASP A 448 7.60 -11.71 -20.64
C ASP A 448 8.31 -10.37 -20.44
N PHE A 449 9.64 -10.38 -20.64
CA PHE A 449 10.52 -9.22 -20.47
C PHE A 449 10.57 -8.62 -19.05
N SER A 450 10.08 -9.36 -18.05
CA SER A 450 10.08 -8.93 -16.65
C SER A 450 11.24 -9.52 -15.87
N VAL A 451 11.53 -8.92 -14.71
CA VAL A 451 12.52 -9.40 -13.75
C VAL A 451 11.80 -9.88 -12.51
N GLY A 452 11.93 -11.16 -12.17
CA GLY A 452 11.46 -11.72 -10.91
C GLY A 452 12.64 -12.01 -10.00
N VAL A 453 12.52 -11.68 -8.72
CA VAL A 453 13.61 -11.83 -7.75
C VAL A 453 13.05 -12.34 -6.41
N LEU A 454 13.67 -13.38 -5.88
CA LEU A 454 13.55 -13.80 -4.48
C LEU A 454 14.97 -13.84 -3.89
N ILE A 455 15.19 -13.21 -2.74
CA ILE A 455 16.44 -13.29 -1.99
C ILE A 455 16.12 -13.65 -0.55
N ASP A 456 16.64 -14.79 -0.10
CA ASP A 456 16.64 -15.16 1.30
C ASP A 456 18.07 -15.03 1.85
N PHE A 457 18.20 -14.36 2.99
CA PHE A 457 19.51 -14.03 3.55
C PHE A 457 20.07 -15.08 4.51
N GLN A 458 19.23 -15.71 5.33
CA GLN A 458 19.67 -16.60 6.41
C GLN A 458 18.52 -17.48 6.87
N GLY A 459 18.76 -18.78 6.99
CA GLY A 459 17.79 -19.62 7.69
C GLY A 459 18.04 -21.10 7.52
N ASN A 460 16.99 -21.91 7.65
CA ASN A 460 16.98 -23.28 7.12
C ASN A 460 15.60 -23.44 6.50
N ASP A 461 15.54 -23.14 5.22
CA ASP A 461 14.33 -22.69 4.58
C ASP A 461 13.73 -23.79 3.72
N SER A 462 12.42 -23.71 3.52
CA SER A 462 11.68 -24.74 2.83
C SER A 462 10.86 -24.20 1.67
N TYR A 463 11.14 -24.74 0.49
CA TYR A 463 10.55 -24.31 -0.77
C TYR A 463 9.69 -25.43 -1.36
N LEU A 464 8.36 -25.25 -1.31
CA LEU A 464 7.43 -26.02 -2.12
C LEU A 464 7.12 -25.25 -3.40
N ALA A 465 7.88 -25.59 -4.45
CA ALA A 465 7.92 -24.84 -5.68
C ALA A 465 7.16 -25.54 -6.82
N PRO A 466 6.40 -24.77 -7.63
CA PRO A 466 5.67 -25.27 -8.77
C PRO A 466 6.55 -25.37 -10.01
N ASN A 467 5.95 -25.56 -11.19
CA ASN A 467 6.65 -25.26 -12.45
C ASN A 467 6.86 -23.75 -12.61
N LEU A 468 7.89 -23.35 -13.37
CA LEU A 468 8.29 -21.96 -13.59
C LEU A 468 8.53 -21.24 -12.25
N SER A 469 9.58 -21.65 -11.56
CA SER A 469 9.85 -21.27 -10.17
C SER A 469 11.34 -21.21 -9.85
N LEU A 470 11.70 -20.85 -8.62
CA LEU A 470 13.07 -20.85 -8.10
C LEU A 470 14.04 -20.17 -9.07
N GLY A 471 13.73 -18.91 -9.40
CA GLY A 471 14.53 -18.09 -10.31
C GLY A 471 14.49 -18.50 -11.78
N ALA A 472 13.46 -19.21 -12.23
CA ALA A 472 13.31 -19.57 -13.64
C ALA A 472 12.92 -18.38 -14.53
N GLY A 473 13.43 -18.36 -15.76
CA GLY A 473 13.07 -17.36 -16.78
C GLY A 473 12.28 -17.97 -17.93
N ASN A 474 11.23 -17.30 -18.41
CA ASN A 474 10.57 -17.65 -19.67
C ASN A 474 10.16 -16.43 -20.50
N ALA A 475 10.02 -16.64 -21.81
CA ALA A 475 9.53 -15.61 -22.73
C ALA A 475 10.31 -14.28 -22.60
N ASN A 476 11.64 -14.34 -22.60
CA ASN A 476 12.54 -13.18 -22.40
C ASN A 476 12.49 -12.55 -21.02
N GLY A 477 11.89 -13.23 -20.03
CA GLY A 477 11.99 -12.87 -18.63
C GLY A 477 13.32 -13.27 -18.00
N ILE A 478 13.66 -12.58 -16.92
CA ILE A 478 14.81 -12.84 -16.07
C ILE A 478 14.28 -13.28 -14.71
N GLY A 479 14.53 -14.53 -14.33
CA GLY A 479 14.25 -15.01 -12.98
C GLY A 479 15.54 -15.09 -12.16
N TRP A 480 15.45 -14.77 -10.88
CA TRP A 480 16.55 -14.91 -9.93
C TRP A 480 16.02 -15.34 -8.56
N LEU A 481 16.53 -16.48 -8.07
CA LEU A 481 16.48 -16.85 -6.66
C LEU A 481 17.90 -16.88 -6.10
N CYS A 482 18.09 -16.28 -4.92
CA CYS A 482 19.35 -16.26 -4.20
C CYS A 482 19.15 -16.61 -2.72
N GLU A 483 19.53 -17.81 -2.31
CA GLU A 483 19.71 -18.15 -0.90
C GLU A 483 21.15 -17.80 -0.50
N LEU A 484 21.32 -17.04 0.57
CA LEU A 484 22.65 -16.66 1.04
C LEU A 484 23.22 -17.64 2.06
N GLY A 485 22.37 -18.42 2.74
CA GLY A 485 22.78 -19.68 3.33
C GLY A 485 21.83 -20.24 4.39
N GLY A 486 22.03 -21.52 4.68
CA GLY A 486 21.11 -22.33 5.48
C GLY A 486 21.26 -23.80 5.13
N ASP A 487 20.65 -24.72 5.86
CA ASP A 487 20.49 -26.10 5.38
C ASP A 487 19.08 -26.22 4.74
N ASP A 488 18.99 -26.00 3.42
CA ASP A 488 17.72 -25.68 2.77
C ASP A 488 17.06 -26.89 2.10
N ARG A 489 15.75 -26.80 1.91
CA ARG A 489 14.93 -27.86 1.30
C ARG A 489 14.12 -27.38 0.12
N TYR A 490 14.47 -27.90 -1.06
CA TYR A 490 13.77 -27.62 -2.31
C TYR A 490 12.93 -28.81 -2.78
N VAL A 491 11.62 -28.60 -2.91
CA VAL A 491 10.68 -29.53 -3.55
C VAL A 491 10.12 -28.86 -4.79
N SER A 492 10.58 -29.26 -5.97
CA SER A 492 10.25 -28.59 -7.22
C SER A 492 10.19 -29.53 -8.42
N LYS A 493 9.47 -29.14 -9.48
CA LYS A 493 9.42 -29.90 -10.75
C LYS A 493 9.27 -28.99 -11.97
N GLY A 494 9.79 -29.45 -13.11
CA GLY A 494 9.62 -28.78 -14.40
C GLY A 494 10.69 -27.71 -14.66
N LEU A 495 10.26 -26.53 -15.10
CA LEU A 495 11.13 -25.37 -15.35
C LEU A 495 11.40 -24.65 -14.03
N THR A 496 12.46 -25.06 -13.33
CA THR A 496 12.77 -24.59 -11.98
C THR A 496 14.29 -24.57 -11.77
N LEU A 497 14.76 -24.17 -10.59
CA LEU A 497 16.16 -24.17 -10.18
C LEU A 497 17.03 -23.44 -11.22
N GLY A 498 16.63 -22.21 -11.55
CA GLY A 498 17.39 -21.31 -12.41
C GLY A 498 17.36 -21.69 -13.89
N LYS A 499 16.45 -22.56 -14.33
CA LYS A 499 16.32 -22.89 -15.77
C LYS A 499 15.66 -21.75 -16.56
N ALA A 500 16.03 -21.65 -17.83
CA ALA A 500 15.38 -20.77 -18.80
C ALA A 500 14.66 -21.55 -19.91
N ALA A 501 13.45 -21.14 -20.26
CA ALA A 501 12.75 -21.64 -21.45
C ALA A 501 13.19 -20.88 -22.71
N GLU A 502 13.28 -21.58 -23.84
CA GLU A 502 13.53 -20.93 -25.12
C GLU A 502 12.32 -20.09 -25.56
N ALA A 503 12.54 -18.80 -25.80
CA ALA A 503 11.54 -17.92 -26.40
C ALA A 503 11.43 -18.15 -27.92
N PRO A 504 10.25 -17.97 -28.54
CA PRO A 504 10.11 -18.04 -30.00
C PRO A 504 11.11 -17.16 -30.76
N VAL A 505 11.63 -17.67 -31.88
CA VAL A 505 12.53 -16.92 -32.78
C VAL A 505 11.72 -16.02 -33.72
N SER A 506 10.97 -15.07 -33.16
CA SER A 506 10.17 -14.13 -33.94
C SER A 506 10.01 -12.78 -33.25
N GLY A 507 9.89 -11.71 -34.05
CA GLY A 507 9.65 -10.35 -33.55
C GLY A 507 10.70 -9.88 -32.54
N LEU A 508 10.26 -9.21 -31.47
CA LEU A 508 11.13 -8.73 -30.40
C LEU A 508 11.76 -9.87 -29.58
N ARG A 509 11.12 -11.04 -29.52
CA ARG A 509 11.58 -12.17 -28.70
C ARG A 509 12.88 -12.81 -29.18
N SER A 510 13.20 -12.67 -30.47
CA SER A 510 14.49 -13.11 -30.99
C SER A 510 15.65 -12.21 -30.57
N ARG A 511 15.37 -11.01 -30.06
CA ARG A 511 16.34 -9.94 -29.81
C ARG A 511 16.61 -9.68 -28.32
N ALA A 512 16.15 -10.56 -27.44
CA ALA A 512 16.25 -10.36 -26.00
C ALA A 512 16.65 -11.64 -25.26
N LEU A 513 17.33 -11.44 -24.14
CA LEU A 513 17.76 -12.49 -23.23
C LEU A 513 16.55 -13.14 -22.55
N THR A 514 16.58 -14.47 -22.40
CA THR A 514 15.86 -15.14 -21.31
C THR A 514 16.91 -15.69 -20.36
N LEU A 515 16.81 -15.36 -19.08
CA LEU A 515 17.77 -15.76 -18.07
C LEU A 515 17.04 -16.39 -16.88
N GLY A 516 17.49 -17.55 -16.45
CA GLY A 516 17.15 -18.09 -15.14
C GLY A 516 18.41 -18.16 -14.29
N LEU A 517 18.31 -17.78 -13.02
CA LEU A 517 19.40 -17.83 -12.05
C LEU A 517 18.88 -18.46 -10.76
N PHE A 518 19.52 -19.55 -10.36
CA PHE A 518 19.38 -20.12 -9.03
C PHE A 518 20.76 -20.12 -8.39
N MET A 519 20.86 -19.50 -7.23
CA MET A 519 22.08 -19.38 -6.46
C MET A 519 21.77 -19.76 -5.02
N ASP A 520 22.36 -20.86 -4.58
CA ASP A 520 22.46 -21.24 -3.18
C ASP A 520 23.92 -21.04 -2.77
N LEU A 521 24.16 -20.17 -1.79
CA LEU A 521 25.51 -19.68 -1.47
C LEU A 521 26.14 -20.34 -0.24
N GLY A 522 25.47 -21.30 0.39
CA GLY A 522 26.11 -22.11 1.42
C GLY A 522 25.11 -22.91 2.24
N GLY A 523 25.41 -24.18 2.45
CA GLY A 523 24.47 -25.05 3.13
C GLY A 523 24.78 -26.51 2.95
N LYS A 524 23.90 -27.35 3.52
CA LYS A 524 23.73 -28.76 3.16
C LYS A 524 22.30 -29.00 2.74
N ASP A 525 22.09 -28.93 1.43
CA ASP A 525 20.77 -28.72 0.91
C ASP A 525 20.16 -30.01 0.37
N SER A 526 18.83 -30.01 0.27
CA SER A 526 18.08 -31.13 -0.26
C SER A 526 17.32 -30.74 -1.52
N TYR A 527 17.64 -31.44 -2.60
CA TYR A 527 17.08 -31.21 -3.92
C TYR A 527 16.17 -32.35 -4.38
N PRO A 528 15.26 -32.11 -5.34
CA PRO A 528 14.42 -33.16 -5.90
C PRO A 528 15.24 -34.31 -6.50
N PRO A 529 14.97 -35.59 -6.18
CA PRO A 529 15.76 -36.73 -6.66
C PRO A 529 15.86 -36.83 -8.20
N GLU A 530 14.84 -36.36 -8.91
CA GLU A 530 14.79 -36.29 -10.38
C GLU A 530 15.71 -35.22 -10.98
N SER A 531 16.07 -34.20 -10.20
CA SER A 531 17.00 -33.13 -10.59
C SER A 531 18.45 -33.58 -10.41
N THR A 532 18.83 -34.66 -11.10
CA THR A 532 20.15 -35.33 -11.00
C THR A 532 21.38 -34.45 -11.23
N TRP A 533 21.19 -33.24 -11.73
CA TRP A 533 22.20 -32.22 -12.02
C TRP A 533 22.35 -31.17 -10.89
N ALA A 534 21.35 -31.02 -10.01
CA ALA A 534 21.40 -30.17 -8.82
C ALA A 534 22.07 -30.92 -7.64
N GLY A 535 22.48 -30.19 -6.62
CA GLY A 535 23.16 -30.72 -5.42
C GLY A 535 24.37 -29.89 -5.00
N ASP A 536 24.78 -30.11 -3.76
CA ASP A 536 25.82 -29.35 -3.06
C ASP A 536 27.12 -29.22 -3.87
N GLY A 537 27.64 -28.00 -3.94
CA GLY A 537 28.89 -27.65 -4.62
C GLY A 537 28.85 -27.80 -6.14
N ARG A 538 27.66 -27.93 -6.74
CA ARG A 538 27.52 -28.06 -8.20
C ARG A 538 27.25 -26.73 -8.85
N LYS A 539 27.77 -26.61 -10.07
CA LYS A 539 27.47 -25.50 -10.98
C LYS A 539 27.10 -26.05 -12.34
N GLY A 540 26.04 -25.51 -12.91
CA GLY A 540 25.50 -25.93 -14.19
C GLY A 540 25.02 -24.74 -15.01
N VAL A 541 25.24 -24.81 -16.33
CA VAL A 541 24.67 -23.85 -17.28
C VAL A 541 23.74 -24.60 -18.21
N ASN A 542 22.47 -24.25 -18.17
CA ASN A 542 21.37 -24.85 -18.93
C ASN A 542 21.05 -24.00 -20.16
N TRP A 543 21.81 -24.20 -21.24
CA TRP A 543 21.54 -23.52 -22.51
C TRP A 543 20.34 -24.13 -23.20
N THR A 544 19.30 -23.33 -23.44
CA THR A 544 18.15 -23.69 -24.27
C THR A 544 18.18 -23.01 -25.64
N GLY A 545 18.96 -21.92 -25.79
CA GLY A 545 19.20 -21.26 -27.05
C GLY A 545 20.49 -20.45 -27.05
N ARG A 546 21.51 -20.91 -27.79
CA ARG A 546 22.77 -20.18 -27.98
C ARG A 546 22.65 -19.23 -29.16
N ARG A 547 22.23 -17.99 -28.87
CA ARG A 547 22.03 -16.93 -29.88
C ARG A 547 23.18 -15.91 -29.81
N GLU A 548 23.41 -15.24 -30.93
CA GLU A 548 24.43 -14.21 -31.09
C GLU A 548 23.76 -12.89 -31.49
N PRO A 549 24.00 -11.78 -30.77
CA PRO A 549 24.91 -11.63 -29.62
C PRO A 549 24.41 -12.34 -28.34
N PRO A 550 25.28 -12.55 -27.32
CA PRO A 550 24.91 -13.21 -26.05
C PRO A 550 23.76 -12.55 -25.29
N SER A 551 23.50 -11.26 -25.53
CA SER A 551 22.33 -10.55 -25.01
C SER A 551 20.99 -11.06 -25.58
N GLU A 552 21.01 -11.97 -26.54
CA GLU A 552 19.84 -12.63 -27.13
C GLU A 552 19.72 -14.10 -26.69
N ALA A 553 20.64 -14.58 -25.84
CA ALA A 553 20.70 -15.96 -25.38
C ALA A 553 19.46 -16.40 -24.59
N GLN A 554 19.27 -17.71 -24.51
CA GLN A 554 18.26 -18.35 -23.68
C GLN A 554 19.01 -19.34 -22.78
N VAL A 555 19.24 -18.95 -21.53
CA VAL A 555 20.22 -19.61 -20.67
C VAL A 555 19.77 -19.62 -19.22
N GLY A 556 19.86 -20.78 -18.59
CA GLY A 556 19.70 -20.93 -17.14
C GLY A 556 21.04 -21.17 -16.47
N VAL A 557 21.17 -20.74 -15.21
CA VAL A 557 22.32 -21.02 -14.36
C VAL A 557 21.83 -21.61 -13.06
N PHE A 558 22.43 -22.73 -12.70
CA PHE A 558 22.34 -23.30 -11.37
C PHE A 558 23.70 -23.19 -10.73
N TRP A 559 23.73 -22.68 -9.50
CA TRP A 559 24.92 -22.60 -8.72
C TRP A 559 24.59 -22.86 -7.26
N ASP A 560 25.17 -23.91 -6.74
CA ASP A 560 25.22 -24.20 -5.32
C ASP A 560 26.69 -24.15 -4.87
N LEU A 561 26.95 -23.42 -3.78
CA LEU A 561 28.22 -23.46 -3.07
C LEU A 561 28.12 -24.45 -1.92
N SER A 562 28.98 -25.46 -1.93
CA SER A 562 29.10 -26.37 -0.79
C SER A 562 29.44 -25.58 0.48
N GLY A 563 28.64 -25.75 1.53
CA GLY A 563 29.00 -25.28 2.87
C GLY A 563 30.30 -25.92 3.39
N PRO A 564 30.98 -25.30 4.37
CA PRO A 564 32.09 -25.92 5.09
C PRO A 564 31.72 -27.18 5.89
#